data_AF-A0A7C2NTE4-F1
#
_entry.id   AF-A0A7C2NTE4-F1
#
_cell.length_a   1.000
_cell.length_b   1.000
_cell.length_c   1.000
_cell.angle_alpha   90.00
_cell.angle_beta   90.00
_cell.angle_gamma   90.00
#
_symmetry.space_group_name_H-M   'P 1'
#
loop_
_entity.id
_entity.type
_entity.pdbx_description
1 polymer ?
#
loop_
_entity_poly.entity_id
_entity_poly.type
_entity_poly.pdbx_seq_one_letter_code
_entity_poly.pdbx_strand_id
1 'polypeptide(L)'
;MELDDTLCYCFHITQRKVINYLRVHRPRVASQLTGCGGAGTGCGWCVPFLKRLFEQAQQGQAAGETGMTAAEYAQQRAAYIRAGKGKPAPGAIPLPEEPPGS
;
A
#
# COMPACT_ATOMS: atom_id res chain seq x y z
N MET A 1 -6.94 -9.08 -1.57
CA MET A 1 -6.02 -8.23 -2.35
C MET A 1 -4.96 -9.19 -2.74
N GLU A 2 -4.74 -9.29 -4.03
CA GLU A 2 -3.82 -10.22 -4.61
C GLU A 2 -2.46 -9.57 -4.84
N LEU A 3 -1.48 -10.38 -5.22
CA LEU A 3 -0.11 -9.91 -5.43
C LEU A 3 -0.03 -8.78 -6.47
N ASP A 4 -0.85 -8.82 -7.52
CA ASP A 4 -0.82 -7.82 -8.59
C ASP A 4 -1.67 -6.58 -8.32
N ASP A 5 -2.41 -6.56 -7.20
CA ASP A 5 -3.18 -5.39 -6.81
C ASP A 5 -2.27 -4.24 -6.38
N THR A 6 -2.71 -3.02 -6.70
CA THR A 6 -2.00 -1.81 -6.28
C THR A 6 -2.08 -1.66 -4.77
N LEU A 7 -0.93 -1.58 -4.12
CA LEU A 7 -0.81 -1.28 -2.69
C LEU A 7 -0.58 0.22 -2.48
N CYS A 8 0.35 0.82 -3.20
CA CYS A 8 0.59 2.26 -3.15
C CYS A 8 0.01 2.96 -4.36
N TYR A 9 -1.19 3.53 -4.21
CA TYR A 9 -1.89 4.28 -5.25
C TYR A 9 -1.21 5.62 -5.61
N CYS A 10 -0.31 6.13 -4.76
CA CYS A 10 0.44 7.36 -5.06
C CYS A 10 1.56 7.14 -6.07
N PHE A 11 2.21 5.97 -6.05
CA PHE A 11 3.39 5.68 -6.86
C PHE A 11 3.26 4.39 -7.67
N HIS A 12 2.02 3.90 -7.83
CA HIS A 12 1.68 2.73 -8.64
C HIS A 12 2.49 1.47 -8.26
N ILE A 13 2.61 1.21 -6.96
CA ILE A 13 3.36 0.07 -6.43
C ILE A 13 2.40 -1.06 -6.08
N THR A 14 2.56 -2.21 -6.72
CA THR A 14 1.80 -3.43 -6.41
C THR A 14 2.34 -4.16 -5.19
N GLN A 15 1.53 -5.03 -4.59
CA GLN A 15 1.96 -5.86 -3.46
C GLN A 15 3.16 -6.75 -3.86
N ARG A 16 3.13 -7.35 -5.05
CA ARG A 16 4.20 -8.16 -5.63
C ARG A 16 5.51 -7.40 -5.71
N LYS A 17 5.46 -6.13 -6.13
CA LYS A 17 6.66 -5.29 -6.22
C LYS A 17 7.31 -5.06 -4.86
N VAL A 18 6.51 -4.85 -3.81
CA VAL A 18 7.01 -4.72 -2.42
C VAL A 18 7.61 -6.03 -1.93
N ILE A 19 6.93 -7.17 -2.13
CA ILE A 19 7.42 -8.49 -1.72
C ILE A 19 8.75 -8.82 -2.41
N ASN A 20 8.85 -8.57 -3.71
CA ASN A 20 10.09 -8.75 -4.47
C ASN A 20 11.20 -7.82 -3.94
N TYR A 21 10.88 -6.56 -3.65
CA TYR A 21 11.84 -5.62 -3.08
C TYR A 21 12.38 -6.10 -1.73
N LEU A 22 11.50 -6.56 -0.83
CA LEU A 22 11.87 -7.13 0.47
C LEU A 22 12.82 -8.33 0.31
N ARG A 23 12.53 -9.23 -0.63
CA ARG A 23 13.35 -10.42 -0.90
C ARG A 23 14.75 -10.07 -1.43
N VAL A 24 14.83 -9.13 -2.38
CA VAL A 24 16.08 -8.77 -3.07
C VAL A 24 16.94 -7.86 -2.22
N HIS A 25 16.37 -6.80 -1.66
CA HIS A 25 17.14 -5.77 -0.97
C HIS A 25 17.32 -6.04 0.52
N ARG A 26 16.52 -6.94 1.11
CA ARG A 26 16.57 -7.32 2.54
C ARG A 26 16.74 -6.11 3.47
N PRO A 27 15.83 -5.12 3.41
CA PRO A 27 15.92 -3.95 4.26
C PRO A 27 15.94 -4.34 5.74
N ARG A 28 16.61 -3.53 6.56
CA ARG A 28 16.73 -3.77 8.01
C ARG A 28 15.58 -3.18 8.82
N VAL A 29 14.91 -2.16 8.27
CA VAL A 29 13.78 -1.47 8.92
C VAL A 29 12.73 -1.10 7.87
N ALA A 30 11.46 -1.05 8.29
CA ALA A 30 10.34 -0.79 7.38
C ALA A 30 10.43 0.57 6.64
N SER A 31 11.04 1.60 7.23
CA SER A 31 11.20 2.92 6.60
C SER A 31 12.05 2.88 5.31
N GLN A 32 12.89 1.85 5.13
CA GLN A 32 13.67 1.65 3.90
C GLN A 32 12.80 1.20 2.71
N LEU A 33 11.52 0.87 2.92
CA LEU A 33 10.58 0.59 1.83
C LEU A 33 10.25 1.82 0.98
N THR A 34 10.61 3.02 1.45
CA THR A 34 10.58 4.23 0.62
C THR A 34 11.52 4.11 -0.61
N GLY A 35 12.56 3.27 -0.53
CA GLY A 35 13.40 2.91 -1.68
C GLY A 35 12.67 2.08 -2.75
N CYS A 36 11.50 1.50 -2.44
CA CYS A 36 10.64 0.83 -3.41
C CYS A 36 9.77 1.85 -4.14
N GLY A 37 10.39 2.70 -4.95
CA GLY A 37 9.70 3.69 -5.78
C GLY A 37 8.89 4.72 -5.00
N GLY A 38 9.33 5.11 -3.80
CA GLY A 38 8.66 6.10 -2.95
C GLY A 38 7.50 5.54 -2.10
N ALA A 39 7.25 4.24 -2.09
CA ALA A 39 6.14 3.66 -1.33
C ALA A 39 6.12 4.16 0.13
N GLY A 40 4.98 4.71 0.55
CA GLY A 40 4.78 5.24 1.90
C GLY A 40 5.02 6.74 2.09
N THR A 41 5.57 7.47 1.09
CA THR A 41 5.84 8.92 1.22
C THR A 41 4.75 9.84 0.69
N GLY A 42 3.71 9.28 0.05
CA GLY A 42 2.55 10.03 -0.47
C GLY A 42 1.47 10.21 0.61
N CYS A 43 0.24 9.79 0.31
CA CYS A 43 -0.89 9.94 1.24
C CYS A 43 -0.80 9.11 2.54
N GLY A 44 0.23 8.28 2.74
CA GLY A 44 0.41 7.50 3.97
C GLY A 44 -0.49 6.27 4.14
N TRP A 45 -1.59 6.12 3.39
CA TRP A 45 -2.54 5.00 3.53
C TRP A 45 -1.88 3.62 3.52
N CYS A 46 -0.90 3.40 2.63
CA CYS A 46 -0.24 2.11 2.48
C CYS A 46 0.78 1.79 3.60
N VAL A 47 1.15 2.74 4.47
CA VAL A 47 2.23 2.57 5.45
C VAL A 47 2.00 1.42 6.44
N PRO A 48 0.80 1.23 7.04
CA PRO A 48 0.55 0.09 7.92
C PRO A 48 0.72 -1.25 7.21
N PHE A 49 0.31 -1.32 5.94
CA PHE A 49 0.43 -2.52 5.11
C PHE A 49 1.89 -2.81 4.74
N LEU A 50 2.68 -1.78 4.42
CA LEU A 50 4.13 -1.90 4.19
C LEU A 50 4.85 -2.46 5.42
N LYS A 51 4.49 -1.99 6.62
CA LYS A 51 5.05 -2.50 7.88
C LYS A 51 4.70 -3.97 8.10
N ARG A 52 3.44 -4.35 7.89
CA ARG A 52 3.01 -5.76 8.00
C ARG A 52 3.76 -6.68 7.03
N LEU A 53 3.91 -6.27 5.76
CA LEU A 53 4.67 -7.04 4.76
C LEU A 53 6.15 -7.18 5.15
N PHE A 54 6.75 -6.11 5.69
CA PHE A 54 8.11 -6.14 6.21
C PHE A 54 8.23 -7.15 7.38
N GLU A 55 7.33 -7.09 8.36
CA GLU A 55 7.32 -8.00 9.51
C GLU A 55 7.15 -9.47 9.08
N GLN A 56 6.22 -9.74 8.16
CA GLN A 56 6.02 -11.08 7.59
C GLN A 56 7.28 -11.59 6.89
N ALA A 57 7.96 -10.74 6.11
CA ALA A 57 9.20 -11.10 5.45
C ALA A 57 10.34 -11.40 6.44
N GLN A 58 10.44 -10.65 7.55
CA GLN A 58 11.43 -10.94 8.61
C GLN A 58 11.15 -12.27 9.32
N GLN A 59 9.89 -12.65 9.44
CA GLN A 59 9.45 -13.90 10.06
C GLN A 59 9.45 -15.09 9.09
N GLY A 60 9.86 -14.90 7.83
CA GLY A 60 9.86 -15.96 6.81
C GLY A 60 8.46 -16.45 6.42
N GLN A 61 7.41 -15.67 6.69
CA GLN A 61 6.03 -16.02 6.37
C GLN A 61 5.71 -15.68 4.91
N ALA A 62 4.85 -16.49 4.30
CA ALA A 62 4.28 -16.15 3.00
C ALA A 62 3.44 -14.87 3.14
N ALA A 63 3.88 -13.81 2.46
CA ALA A 63 3.09 -12.59 2.31
C ALA A 63 2.05 -12.79 1.20
N GLY A 64 0.81 -12.35 1.40
CA GLY A 64 -0.21 -12.44 0.35
C GLY A 64 -1.61 -12.00 0.74
N GLU A 65 -2.05 -12.28 1.97
CA GLU A 65 -3.47 -12.11 2.31
C GLU A 65 -3.71 -10.97 3.31
N THR A 66 -4.38 -9.91 2.84
CA THR A 66 -4.84 -8.80 3.67
C THR A 66 -6.24 -9.00 4.22
N GLY A 67 -6.97 -10.04 3.77
CA GLY A 67 -8.36 -10.32 4.17
C GLY A 67 -9.40 -9.35 3.61
N MET A 68 -9.02 -8.48 2.65
CA MET A 68 -9.92 -7.53 1.97
C MET A 68 -9.65 -7.49 0.48
N THR A 69 -10.65 -7.19 -0.34
CA THR A 69 -10.56 -7.04 -1.79
C THR A 69 -9.84 -5.74 -2.20
N ALA A 70 -9.40 -5.65 -3.46
CA ALA A 70 -8.81 -4.42 -4.01
C ALA A 70 -9.77 -3.22 -3.97
N ALA A 71 -11.06 -3.48 -4.23
CA ALA A 71 -12.11 -2.47 -4.19
C ALA A 71 -12.31 -1.91 -2.78
N GLU A 72 -12.41 -2.78 -1.77
CA GLU A 72 -12.52 -2.36 -0.37
C GLU A 72 -11.29 -1.56 0.07
N TYR A 73 -10.09 -1.98 -0.32
CA TYR A 73 -8.86 -1.24 -0.04
C TYR A 73 -8.87 0.17 -0.65
N ALA A 74 -9.31 0.30 -1.89
CA ALA A 74 -9.42 1.59 -2.58
C ALA A 74 -10.48 2.50 -1.92
N GLN A 75 -11.61 1.94 -1.50
CA GLN A 75 -12.67 2.68 -0.80
C GLN A 75 -12.20 3.18 0.58
N GLN A 76 -11.54 2.32 1.35
CA GLN A 76 -11.00 2.72 2.66
C GLN A 76 -9.90 3.79 2.53
N ARG A 77 -9.06 3.70 1.48
CA ARG A 77 -8.12 4.77 1.13
C ARG A 77 -8.84 6.10 0.87
N ALA A 78 -9.92 6.06 0.10
CA ALA A 78 -10.70 7.25 -0.21
C ALA A 78 -11.26 7.90 1.05
N ALA A 79 -11.87 7.11 1.94
CA ALA A 79 -12.36 7.57 3.23
C ALA A 79 -11.23 8.19 4.10
N TYR A 80 -10.06 7.55 4.15
CA TYR A 80 -8.89 8.06 4.88
C TYR A 80 -8.45 9.45 4.38
N ILE A 81 -8.42 9.65 3.07
CA ILE A 81 -8.01 10.92 2.45
C ILE A 81 -9.10 11.99 2.63
N ARG A 82 -10.38 11.64 2.42
CA ARG A 82 -11.52 12.55 2.64
C ARG A 82 -11.60 13.03 4.09
N ALA A 83 -11.20 12.19 5.04
CA ALA A 83 -11.07 12.55 6.46
C ALA A 83 -9.86 13.43 6.79
N GLY A 84 -9.10 13.90 5.78
CA GLY A 84 -7.96 14.81 5.96
C GLY A 84 -6.68 14.16 6.48
N LYS A 85 -6.60 12.82 6.56
CA LYS A 85 -5.47 12.12 7.18
C LYS A 85 -4.23 12.02 6.29
N GLY A 86 -4.34 12.34 5.01
CA GLY A 86 -3.20 12.36 4.09
C GLY A 86 -3.53 12.95 2.73
N LYS A 87 -2.49 13.39 2.01
CA LYS A 87 -2.61 14.03 0.70
C LYS A 87 -2.01 13.14 -0.40
N PRO A 88 -2.75 12.80 -1.47
CA PRO A 88 -2.20 12.10 -2.63
C PRO A 88 -1.00 12.82 -3.24
N ALA A 89 -0.01 12.05 -3.70
CA ALA A 89 1.09 12.59 -4.50
C ALA A 89 0.59 13.03 -5.90
N PRO A 90 1.31 13.93 -6.60
CA PRO A 90 1.01 14.25 -7.99
C PRO A 90 0.98 12.98 -8.86
N GLY A 91 -0.03 12.86 -9.72
CA GLY A 91 -0.20 11.70 -10.60
C GLY A 91 -0.69 10.41 -9.89
N ALA A 92 -1.12 10.48 -8.63
CA ALA A 92 -1.70 9.34 -7.95
C ALA A 92 -2.97 8.82 -8.66
N ILE A 93 -3.20 7.51 -8.57
CA ILE A 93 -4.46 6.90 -9.01
C ILE A 93 -5.63 7.63 -8.32
N PRO A 94 -6.65 8.07 -9.09
CA PRO A 94 -7.82 8.76 -8.56
C PRO A 94 -8.53 7.99 -7.46
N LEU A 95 -9.23 8.72 -6.58
CA LEU A 95 -10.10 8.09 -5.59
C LEU A 95 -11.32 7.51 -6.30
N PRO A 96 -11.81 6.32 -5.91
CA PRO A 96 -13.09 5.84 -6.39
C PRO A 96 -14.20 6.83 -6.01
N GLU A 97 -15.20 6.95 -6.88
CA GLU A 97 -16.41 7.71 -6.61
C GLU A 97 -17.10 7.15 -5.35
N GLU A 98 -17.80 8.04 -4.63
CA GLU A 98 -18.69 7.58 -3.56
C GLU A 98 -19.84 6.81 -4.21
N PRO A 99 -20.19 5.62 -3.71
CA PRO A 99 -21.40 4.96 -4.18
C PRO A 99 -22.58 5.92 -3.97
N PRO A 100 -23.51 6.03 -4.93
CA PRO A 100 -24.63 6.95 -4.80
C PRO A 100 -25.49 6.58 -3.58
N GLY A 101 -25.53 7.47 -2.59
CA GLY A 101 -26.42 7.40 -1.43
C GLY A 101 -26.02 6.37 -0.37
N SER A 102 -25.24 6.81 0.63
CA SER A 102 -25.24 6.19 1.97
C SER A 102 -26.26 6.90 2.84
#